data_AF-A0A453E6F2-F1
#
_entry.id   AF-A0A453E6F2-F1
#
_cell.length_a   1.000
_cell.length_b   1.000
_cell.length_c   1.000
_cell.angle_alpha   90.00
_cell.angle_beta   90.00
_cell.angle_gamma   90.00
#
_symmetry.space_group_name_H-M   'P 1'
#
loop_
_entity.id
_entity.type
_entity.pdbx_description
1 polymer ?
#
loop_
_entity_poly.entity_id
_entity_poly.type
_entity_poly.pdbx_seq_one_letter_code
_entity_poly.pdbx_strand_id
1 'polypeptide(L)' 'MVIQGEPGAVIRGKKGSGGVTIKKTSLAIIIGIYEEPMTPGQCNMVVERLGDYLLEQGF' A
#
# COMPACT_ATOMS: atom_id res chain seq x y z
N MET A 1 13.86 -3.04 1.53
CA MET A 1 14.21 -2.85 0.11
C MET A 1 12.97 -2.34 -0.61
N VAL A 2 13.10 -1.29 -1.43
CA VAL A 2 11.99 -0.82 -2.28
C VAL A 2 11.77 -1.84 -3.41
N ILE A 3 10.52 -2.18 -3.69
CA ILE A 3 10.12 -3.05 -4.80
C ILE A 3 9.17 -2.28 -5.73
N GLN A 4 8.77 -2.91 -6.84
CA GLN A 4 7.90 -2.27 -7.84
C GLN A 4 6.59 -1.76 -7.23
N GLY A 5 6.44 -0.44 -7.20
CA GLY A 5 5.20 0.28 -6.87
C GLY A 5 4.55 0.87 -8.12
N GLU A 6 3.80 1.95 -7.92
CA GLU A 6 3.17 2.73 -8.98
C GLU A 6 3.64 4.19 -8.90
N PRO A 7 4.25 4.75 -9.96
CA PRO A 7 4.73 6.12 -9.95
C PRO A 7 3.67 7.13 -9.51
N GLY A 8 3.95 7.88 -8.45
CA GLY A 8 3.05 8.91 -7.92
C GLY A 8 1.84 8.39 -7.13
N ALA A 9 1.63 7.07 -7.04
CA ALA A 9 0.44 6.48 -6.40
C ALA A 9 0.78 5.50 -5.26
N VAL A 10 1.71 4.56 -5.49
CA VAL A 10 1.99 3.47 -4.54
C VAL A 10 3.48 3.25 -4.34
N ILE A 11 3.92 3.19 -3.09
CA ILE A 11 5.27 2.74 -2.70
C ILE A 11 5.15 1.37 -2.04
N ARG A 12 5.99 0.42 -2.44
CA ARG A 12 6.02 -0.92 -1.86
C ARG A 12 7.43 -1.23 -1.34
N GLY A 13 7.49 -1.83 -0.16
CA GLY A 13 8.74 -2.21 0.50
C GLY A 13 8.70 -3.64 0.99
N LYS A 14 9.85 -4.31 0.99
CA LYS A 14 10.04 -5.67 1.50
C LYS A 14 11.15 -5.72 2.55
N LYS A 15 10.92 -6.47 3.64
CA LYS A 15 11.89 -6.78 4.70
C LYS A 15 11.73 -8.24 5.12
N GLY A 16 12.66 -9.10 4.68
CA GLY A 16 12.53 -10.55 4.91
C GLY A 16 11.25 -11.09 4.27
N SER A 17 10.44 -11.81 5.06
CA SER A 17 9.13 -12.30 4.65
C SER A 17 8.01 -11.26 4.76
N GLY A 18 8.19 -10.23 5.58
CA GLY A 18 7.26 -9.11 5.71
C GLY A 18 7.50 -7.97 4.71
N GLY A 19 6.66 -6.95 4.80
CA GLY A 19 6.78 -5.76 3.97
C GLY A 19 5.76 -4.69 4.29
N VAL A 20 5.68 -3.71 3.40
CA VAL A 20 4.83 -2.54 3.54
C VAL A 20 4.27 -2.12 2.19
N THR A 21 3.00 -1.74 2.16
CA THR A 21 2.36 -1.04 1.05
C THR A 21 1.93 0.33 1.53
N ILE A 22 2.26 1.35 0.76
CA ILE A 22 1.96 2.75 1.05
C ILE A 22 1.22 3.33 -0.15
N LYS A 23 -0.05 3.72 0.04
CA LYS A 23 -0.89 4.35 -0.99
C LYS A 23 -1.07 5.82 -0.66
N LYS A 24 -0.73 6.68 -1.61
CA LYS A 24 -0.98 8.13 -1.54
C LYS A 24 -2.43 8.43 -1.91
N THR A 25 -3.10 9.29 -1.13
CA THR A 25 -4.37 9.95 -1.50
C THR A 25 -4.14 11.46 -1.68
N SER A 26 -5.19 12.26 -1.83
CA SER A 26 -5.05 13.72 -1.99
C SER A 26 -4.57 14.39 -0.69
N LEU A 27 -5.06 13.91 0.45
CA LEU A 27 -4.85 14.52 1.77
C LEU A 27 -4.18 13.57 2.79
N ALA A 28 -4.04 12.28 2.46
CA ALA A 28 -3.53 11.26 3.39
C ALA A 28 -2.54 10.29 2.74
N ILE A 29 -1.90 9.49 3.61
CA ILE A 29 -1.05 8.37 3.23
C ILE A 29 -1.56 7.15 3.99
N ILE A 30 -1.97 6.13 3.25
CA ILE A 30 -2.42 4.86 3.82
C ILE A 30 -1.22 3.91 3.88
N ILE A 31 -0.92 3.41 5.07
CA ILE A 31 0.24 2.53 5.31
C ILE A 31 -0.28 1.20 5.84
N GLY A 32 -0.04 0.12 5.09
CA GLY A 32 -0.24 -1.25 5.56
C GLY A 32 1.10 -1.96 5.70
N ILE A 33 1.35 -2.54 6.87
CA ILE A 33 2.50 -3.39 7.15
C ILE A 33 1.98 -4.82 7.26
N TYR A 34 2.67 -5.76 6.64
CA TYR A 34 2.32 -7.17 6.71
C TYR A 34 3.51 -8.02 7.12
N GLU A 35 3.21 -9.14 7.77
CA GLU A 35 4.14 -10.23 8.07
C GLU A 35 3.49 -11.56 7.69
N GLU A 36 4.27 -12.65 7.72
CA GLU A 36 3.74 -13.99 7.50
C GLU A 36 2.62 -14.33 8.49
N PRO A 37 1.55 -15.02 8.05
CA PRO A 37 1.39 -15.70 6.76
C PRO A 37 0.79 -14.83 5.64
N MET A 38 0.65 -13.52 5.85
CA MET A 38 0.05 -12.63 4.87
C MET A 38 1.00 -12.39 3.69
N THR A 39 0.48 -12.52 2.48
CA THR A 39 1.23 -12.29 1.25
C THR A 39 1.25 -10.79 0.87
N PRO A 40 2.25 -10.33 0.11
CA PRO A 40 2.31 -8.94 -0.36
C PRO A 40 1.06 -8.50 -1.15
N GLY A 41 0.51 -9.40 -1.98
CA GLY A 41 -0.68 -9.13 -2.78
C GLY A 41 -1.93 -8.87 -1.94
N GLN A 42 -2.07 -9.55 -0.80
CA GLN A 42 -3.17 -9.29 0.13
C GLN A 42 -3.04 -7.90 0.78
N CYS A 43 -1.83 -7.48 1.15
CA CYS A 43 -1.61 -6.14 1.72
C CYS A 43 -1.90 -5.05 0.69
N ASN A 44 -1.41 -5.22 -0.54
CA ASN A 44 -1.70 -4.33 -1.66
C ASN A 44 -3.20 -4.14 -1.85
N MET A 45 -3.96 -5.24 -1.93
CA MET A 45 -5.40 -5.19 -2.14
C MET A 45 -6.12 -4.37 -1.06
N VAL A 46 -5.75 -4.51 0.21
CA VAL A 46 -6.41 -3.79 1.31
C VAL A 46 -6.06 -2.31 1.27
N VAL A 47 -4.76 -1.99 1.19
CA VAL A 47 -4.25 -0.61 1.25
C VAL A 47 -4.68 0.20 0.04
N GLU A 48 -4.57 -0.38 -1.16
CA GLU A 48 -4.85 0.33 -2.41
C GLU A 48 -6.35 0.54 -2.59
N ARG A 49 -7.21 -0.44 -2.29
CA ARG A 49 -8.68 -0.27 -2.37
C ARG A 49 -9.20 0.80 -1.40
N LEU A 50 -8.66 0.85 -0.18
CA LEU A 50 -9.04 1.91 0.75
C LEU A 50 -8.61 3.29 0.23
N GLY A 51 -7.38 3.40 -0.30
CA GLY A 51 -6.91 4.66 -0.86
C GLY A 51 -7.69 5.09 -2.11
N ASP A 52 -8.08 4.14 -2.97
CA ASP A 52 -8.93 4.44 -4.14
C ASP A 52 -10.31 4.94 -3.70
N TYR A 53 -10.92 4.30 -2.70
CA TYR A 53 -12.18 4.79 -2.12
C TYR A 53 -12.05 6.21 -1.55
N LEU A 54 -10.97 6.50 -0.83
CA LEU A 54 -10.73 7.84 -0.29
C LEU A 54 -10.55 8.88 -1.40
N LEU A 55 -9.82 8.53 -2.47
CA LEU A 55 -9.68 9.39 -3.65
C LEU A 55 -11.02 9.66 -4.33
N GLU A 56 -11.87 8.64 -4.49
CA GLU A 56 -13.22 8.78 -5.06
C GLU A 56 -14.13 9.69 -4.22
N GLN A 57 -13.95 9.70 -2.90
CA GLN A 57 -14.68 10.58 -1.99
C GLN A 57 -14.07 11.99 -1.88
N GLY A 58 -12.96 12.27 -2.56
CA GLY A 58 -12.29 13.57 -2.55
C GLY A 58 -11.32 13.80 -1.38
N PHE A 59 -10.83 12.72 -0.75
CA PHE A 59 -9.79 12.75 0.29
C PHE A 59 -8.39 12.40 -0.25
#